data_AF-A0A9D9VRX1-F1
#
_entry.id   AF-A0A9D9VRX1-F1
#
_cell.length_a   1.000
_cell.length_b   1.000
_cell.length_c   1.000
_cell.angle_alpha   90.00
_cell.angle_beta   90.00
_cell.angle_gamma   90.00
#
_symmetry.space_group_name_H-M   'P 1'
#
loop_
_entity.id
_entity.type
_entity.pdbx_description
1 polymer ?
#
loop_
_entity_poly.entity_id
_entity_poly.type
_entity_poly.pdbx_seq_one_letter_code
_entity_poly.pdbx_strand_id
1 'polypeptide(L)'
;GIYEGAGFPKYRPNAEGYPEKIDIDKRIRFVFGAYPDHYDTFRPHMDGEFVPAVKNAEGVMVANEKYKDIPGAVLRVGNLPNKGSRAANQGIHSGDDVILTAMGPGSAKVRGQLENSDLFRVMAEALALGKAAK
;
A
#
# COMPACT_ATOMS: atom_id res chain seq x y z
N GLY A 1 2.33 29.80 12.12
CA GLY A 1 2.78 30.14 10.74
C GLY A 1 1.85 29.55 9.70
N ILE A 2 1.88 29.98 8.44
CA ILE A 2 0.94 29.52 7.37
C ILE A 2 0.87 27.97 7.26
N TYR A 3 2.00 27.28 7.44
CA TYR A 3 2.08 25.81 7.38
C TYR A 3 1.67 25.09 8.68
N GLU A 4 1.65 25.79 9.82
CA GLU A 4 1.26 25.21 11.11
C GLU A 4 -0.24 24.85 11.14
N GLY A 5 -1.06 25.56 10.37
CA GLY A 5 -2.47 25.25 10.16
C GLY A 5 -2.74 24.27 9.00
N ALA A 6 -1.70 23.77 8.33
CA ALA A 6 -1.90 22.82 7.24
C ALA A 6 -2.30 21.45 7.81
N GLY A 7 -3.60 21.15 7.73
CA GLY A 7 -4.17 19.86 8.11
C GLY A 7 -4.76 19.12 6.91
N PHE A 8 -5.25 17.91 7.15
CA PHE A 8 -6.00 17.17 6.15
C PHE A 8 -7.40 17.79 5.98
N PRO A 9 -7.78 18.32 4.81
CA PRO A 9 -8.92 19.25 4.69
C PRO A 9 -10.27 18.73 5.17
N LYS A 10 -10.46 17.40 5.25
CA LYS A 10 -11.75 16.77 5.58
C LYS A 10 -11.66 15.53 6.48
N TYR A 11 -10.46 15.10 6.86
CA TYR A 11 -10.28 14.01 7.82
C TYR A 11 -10.25 14.60 9.23
N ARG A 12 -11.40 14.66 9.90
CA ARG A 12 -11.51 15.17 11.28
C ARG A 12 -11.09 14.08 12.27
N PRO A 13 -10.15 14.34 13.19
CA PRO A 13 -9.75 13.36 14.20
C PRO A 13 -10.84 13.22 15.28
N ASN A 14 -11.10 12.00 15.71
CA ASN A 14 -11.86 11.68 16.91
C ASN A 14 -11.00 11.85 18.19
N ALA A 15 -11.53 11.47 19.35
CA ALA A 15 -10.83 11.61 20.63
C ALA A 15 -9.50 10.84 20.70
N GLU A 16 -9.37 9.76 19.91
CA GLU A 16 -8.16 8.93 19.81
C GLU A 16 -7.22 9.39 18.68
N GLY A 17 -7.57 10.44 17.94
CA GLY A 17 -6.77 10.99 16.85
C GLY A 17 -6.99 10.32 15.48
N TYR A 18 -7.95 9.41 15.34
CA TYR A 18 -8.28 8.75 14.08
C TYR A 18 -9.35 9.52 13.29
N PRO A 19 -9.36 9.45 11.94
CA PRO A 19 -10.42 10.06 11.16
C PRO A 19 -11.80 9.48 11.53
N GLU A 20 -12.77 10.35 11.84
CA GLU A 20 -14.18 9.97 12.08
C GLU A 20 -14.79 9.22 10.87
N LYS A 21 -14.35 9.59 9.66
CA LYS A 21 -14.77 8.97 8.40
C LYS A 21 -13.61 8.93 7.41
N ILE A 22 -13.41 7.78 6.79
CA ILE A 22 -12.39 7.62 5.74
C ILE A 22 -12.93 7.87 4.31
N ASP A 23 -14.22 7.62 4.07
CA ASP A 23 -14.87 7.91 2.79
C ASP A 23 -15.36 9.37 2.69
N ILE A 24 -14.44 10.28 2.43
CA ILE A 24 -14.70 11.71 2.19
C ILE A 24 -14.72 12.04 0.70
N ASP A 25 -15.32 13.14 0.28
CA ASP A 25 -15.44 13.51 -1.15
C ASP A 25 -14.10 13.92 -1.82
N LYS A 26 -13.12 14.45 -1.09
CA LYS A 26 -11.76 14.75 -1.59
C LYS A 26 -10.74 13.79 -0.98
N ARG A 27 -10.26 12.83 -1.77
CA ARG A 27 -9.40 11.73 -1.29
C ARG A 27 -7.99 11.84 -1.85
N ILE A 28 -7.00 11.41 -1.06
CA ILE A 28 -5.69 11.05 -1.60
C ILE A 28 -5.83 9.63 -2.14
N ARG A 29 -5.39 9.40 -3.39
CA ARG A 29 -5.47 8.10 -4.03
C ARG A 29 -4.07 7.52 -4.18
N PHE A 30 -3.89 6.33 -3.63
CA PHE A 30 -2.72 5.49 -3.88
C PHE A 30 -3.09 4.42 -4.92
N VAL A 31 -2.15 4.08 -5.79
CA VAL A 31 -2.35 3.06 -6.82
C VAL A 31 -1.18 2.11 -6.88
N PHE A 32 -1.45 0.91 -7.36
CA PHE A 32 -0.44 -0.08 -7.67
C PHE A 32 -0.05 0.00 -9.15
N GLY A 33 1.23 -0.21 -9.43
CA GLY A 33 1.73 -0.30 -10.80
C GLY A 33 1.44 -1.65 -11.46
N ALA A 34 1.26 -2.71 -10.66
CA ALA A 34 0.97 -4.06 -11.13
C ALA A 34 -0.39 -4.54 -10.56
N TYR A 35 -1.35 -4.83 -11.44
CA TYR A 35 -2.72 -5.14 -11.05
C TYR A 35 -3.44 -6.03 -12.08
N PRO A 36 -4.44 -6.83 -11.66
CA PRO A 36 -5.32 -7.58 -12.56
C PRO A 36 -6.39 -6.66 -13.16
N ASP A 37 -7.19 -7.20 -14.09
CA ASP A 37 -8.44 -6.55 -14.50
C ASP A 37 -9.32 -6.30 -13.27
N HIS A 38 -9.76 -5.06 -13.06
CA HIS A 38 -10.61 -4.70 -11.92
C HIS A 38 -11.47 -3.47 -12.22
N TYR A 39 -12.54 -3.29 -11.45
CA TYR A 39 -13.30 -2.04 -11.46
C TYR A 39 -12.75 -1.11 -10.38
N ASP A 40 -12.23 0.03 -10.81
CA ASP A 40 -11.71 1.10 -9.95
C ASP A 40 -12.86 2.03 -9.56
N THR A 41 -13.22 2.02 -8.28
CA THR A 41 -14.39 2.74 -7.75
C THR A 41 -14.04 4.15 -7.28
N PHE A 42 -12.75 4.50 -7.22
CA PHE A 42 -12.21 5.74 -6.64
C PHE A 42 -12.66 6.00 -5.18
N ARG A 43 -13.04 4.93 -4.47
CA ARG A 43 -13.57 4.97 -3.10
C ARG A 43 -12.89 3.90 -2.24
N PRO A 44 -12.79 4.09 -0.93
CA PRO A 44 -12.36 3.03 -0.03
C PRO A 44 -13.40 1.89 -0.01
N HIS A 45 -12.92 0.65 0.18
CA HIS A 45 -13.77 -0.50 0.41
C HIS A 45 -14.01 -0.66 1.92
N MET A 46 -15.26 -0.49 2.35
CA MET A 46 -15.63 -0.48 3.77
C MET A 46 -16.20 -1.83 4.26
N ASP A 47 -16.58 -2.71 3.34
CA ASP A 47 -17.28 -3.96 3.65
C ASP A 47 -16.33 -5.17 3.79
N GLY A 48 -15.09 -4.92 4.19
CA GLY A 48 -14.04 -5.93 4.37
C GLY A 48 -12.98 -5.94 3.27
N GLU A 49 -12.35 -7.10 3.08
CA GLU A 49 -11.28 -7.28 2.10
C GLU A 49 -11.76 -6.95 0.67
N PHE A 50 -10.94 -6.17 -0.03
CA PHE A 50 -11.19 -5.87 -1.43
C PHE A 50 -10.76 -7.05 -2.31
N VAL A 51 -11.71 -7.61 -3.07
CA VAL A 51 -11.48 -8.72 -4.00
C VAL A 51 -11.60 -8.21 -5.45
N PRO A 52 -10.55 -7.62 -6.04
CA PRO A 52 -10.62 -6.90 -7.31
C PRO A 52 -10.99 -7.78 -8.51
N ALA A 53 -10.49 -9.02 -8.52
CA ALA A 53 -10.69 -9.97 -9.59
C ALA A 53 -11.08 -11.35 -9.04
N VAL A 54 -11.84 -12.10 -9.83
CA VAL A 54 -12.34 -13.44 -9.50
C VAL A 54 -12.12 -14.39 -10.67
N LYS A 55 -12.05 -15.69 -10.40
CA LYS A 55 -11.92 -16.71 -11.44
C LYS A 55 -13.29 -17.02 -12.03
N ASN A 56 -13.43 -16.91 -13.36
CA ASN A 56 -14.66 -17.28 -14.07
C ASN A 56 -14.74 -18.80 -14.35
N ALA A 57 -15.81 -19.25 -15.00
CA ALA A 57 -16.06 -20.66 -15.28
C ALA A 57 -14.98 -21.29 -16.20
N GLU A 58 -14.40 -20.49 -17.10
CA GLU A 58 -13.32 -20.89 -18.00
C GLU A 58 -11.93 -20.86 -17.33
N GLY A 59 -11.90 -20.49 -16.05
CA GLY A 59 -10.69 -20.43 -15.25
C GLY A 59 -9.80 -19.22 -15.48
N VAL A 60 -10.33 -18.17 -16.10
CA VAL A 60 -9.69 -16.87 -16.34
C VAL A 60 -9.97 -15.95 -15.16
N MET A 61 -8.95 -15.21 -14.69
CA MET A 61 -9.16 -14.12 -13.74
C MET A 61 -9.78 -12.92 -14.46
N VAL A 62 -10.94 -12.47 -14.00
CA VAL A 62 -11.69 -11.35 -14.57
C VAL A 62 -12.03 -10.34 -13.48
N ALA A 63 -12.26 -9.09 -13.88
CA ALA A 63 -12.72 -8.07 -12.95
C ALA A 63 -14.00 -8.52 -12.20
N ASN A 64 -14.03 -8.27 -10.90
CA ASN A 64 -15.18 -8.67 -10.08
C ASN A 64 -16.38 -7.77 -10.36
N GLU A 65 -17.39 -8.31 -11.06
CA GLU A 65 -18.62 -7.60 -11.46
C GLU A 65 -19.38 -6.98 -10.28
N LYS A 66 -19.16 -7.43 -9.03
CA LYS A 66 -19.70 -6.81 -7.81
C LYS A 66 -19.49 -5.29 -7.77
N TYR A 67 -18.40 -4.79 -8.36
CA TYR A 67 -18.03 -3.37 -8.30
C TYR A 67 -18.39 -2.59 -9.56
N LYS A 68 -18.92 -3.23 -10.60
CA LYS A 68 -19.19 -2.62 -11.91
C LYS A 68 -20.19 -1.47 -11.85
N ASP A 69 -21.26 -1.68 -11.10
CA ASP A 69 -22.39 -0.74 -11.03
C ASP A 69 -22.21 0.31 -9.93
N ILE A 70 -21.06 0.35 -9.27
CA ILE A 70 -20.76 1.41 -8.30
C ILE A 70 -20.67 2.75 -9.04
N PRO A 71 -21.37 3.81 -8.59
CA PRO A 71 -21.36 5.08 -9.29
C PRO A 71 -19.93 5.63 -9.49
N GLY A 72 -19.56 5.81 -10.76
CA GLY A 72 -18.24 6.31 -11.18
C GLY A 72 -17.16 5.23 -11.30
N ALA A 73 -17.50 3.94 -11.14
CA ALA A 73 -16.57 2.86 -11.37
C ALA A 73 -16.10 2.80 -12.83
N VAL A 74 -14.82 2.49 -13.01
CA VAL A 74 -14.20 2.36 -14.33
C VAL A 74 -13.48 1.03 -14.41
N LEU A 75 -13.73 0.26 -15.47
CA LEU A 75 -12.95 -0.94 -15.77
C LEU A 75 -11.50 -0.54 -16.07
N ARG A 76 -10.56 -1.09 -15.30
CA ARG A 76 -9.13 -1.02 -15.53
C ARG A 76 -8.66 -2.36 -16.04
N VAL A 77 -8.15 -2.38 -17.28
CA VAL A 77 -7.49 -3.55 -17.84
C VAL A 77 -6.10 -3.67 -17.20
N GLY A 78 -5.83 -4.81 -16.59
CA GLY A 78 -4.62 -5.12 -15.86
C GLY A 78 -3.43 -5.42 -16.76
N ASN A 79 -2.25 -5.41 -16.14
CA ASN A 79 -0.98 -5.79 -16.77
C ASN A 79 -0.42 -7.12 -16.25
N LEU A 80 -1.15 -7.79 -15.35
CA LEU A 80 -0.80 -9.12 -14.85
C LEU A 80 -1.44 -10.22 -15.73
N PRO A 81 -0.80 -11.41 -15.82
CA PRO A 81 -1.42 -12.55 -16.50
C PRO A 81 -2.79 -12.88 -15.88
N ASN A 82 -3.78 -13.17 -16.72
CA ASN A 82 -5.12 -13.56 -16.28
C ASN A 82 -5.44 -15.04 -16.51
N LYS A 83 -4.50 -15.81 -17.07
CA LYS A 83 -4.64 -17.25 -17.37
C LYS A 83 -3.42 -18.04 -16.93
N GLY A 84 -3.62 -19.34 -16.74
CA GLY A 84 -2.56 -20.29 -16.39
C GLY A 84 -2.12 -20.21 -14.93
N SER A 85 -1.00 -20.84 -14.60
CA SER A 85 -0.47 -20.93 -13.23
C SER A 85 0.01 -19.60 -12.64
N ARG A 86 0.19 -18.58 -13.49
CA ARG A 86 0.57 -17.21 -13.09
C ARG A 86 -0.59 -16.23 -13.09
N ALA A 87 -1.82 -16.72 -13.24
CA ALA A 87 -3.00 -15.86 -13.22
C ALA A 87 -3.12 -15.17 -11.87
N ALA A 88 -3.10 -13.84 -11.86
CA ALA A 88 -3.19 -13.03 -10.64
C ALA A 88 -4.60 -12.47 -10.47
N ASN A 89 -5.09 -12.47 -9.24
CA ASN A 89 -6.39 -11.91 -8.88
C ASN A 89 -6.28 -10.70 -7.94
N GLN A 90 -5.07 -10.26 -7.60
CA GLN A 90 -4.78 -9.04 -6.85
C GLN A 90 -3.47 -8.39 -7.32
N GLY A 91 -3.24 -7.15 -6.89
CA GLY A 91 -1.96 -6.48 -7.10
C GLY A 91 -0.81 -7.21 -6.41
N ILE A 92 0.39 -7.05 -6.94
CA ILE A 92 1.60 -7.72 -6.44
C ILE A 92 2.69 -6.70 -6.10
N HIS A 93 3.62 -7.09 -5.23
CA HIS A 93 4.83 -6.33 -4.95
C HIS A 93 5.85 -6.53 -6.09
N SER A 94 6.69 -5.51 -6.32
CA SER A 94 7.91 -5.66 -7.10
C SER A 94 9.09 -5.97 -6.19
N GLY A 95 10.14 -6.57 -6.75
CA GLY A 95 11.41 -6.81 -6.07
C GLY A 95 12.43 -5.71 -6.29
N ASP A 96 11.98 -4.48 -6.53
CA ASP A 96 12.87 -3.34 -6.76
C ASP A 96 13.56 -2.90 -5.46
N ASP A 97 14.79 -2.41 -5.57
CA ASP A 97 15.48 -1.75 -4.45
C ASP A 97 14.68 -0.53 -3.97
N VAL A 98 14.65 -0.32 -2.64
CA VAL A 98 13.96 0.81 -2.02
C VAL A 98 14.94 1.86 -1.53
N ILE A 99 14.56 3.14 -1.65
CA ILE A 99 15.34 4.26 -1.14
C ILE A 99 15.09 4.41 0.36
N LEU A 100 16.18 4.55 1.13
CA LEU A 100 16.15 4.68 2.57
C LEU A 100 16.90 5.92 3.03
N THR A 101 16.31 6.65 3.98
CA THR A 101 16.94 7.78 4.67
C THR A 101 16.97 7.52 6.17
N ALA A 102 18.04 7.91 6.87
CA ALA A 102 18.18 7.73 8.31
C ALA A 102 18.70 8.99 9.02
N MET A 103 18.30 9.18 10.28
CA MET A 103 18.71 10.29 11.14
C MET A 103 18.92 9.79 12.58
N GLY A 104 19.81 10.46 13.33
CA GLY A 104 20.09 10.13 14.73
C GLY A 104 21.20 9.08 14.92
N PRO A 105 21.29 8.46 16.11
CA PRO A 105 22.31 7.45 16.41
C PRO A 105 22.33 6.30 15.39
N GLY A 106 23.50 5.99 14.86
CA GLY A 106 23.68 4.93 13.87
C GLY A 106 23.41 5.33 12.41
N SER A 107 22.88 6.53 12.14
CA SER A 107 22.54 6.94 10.76
C SER A 107 23.75 6.97 9.81
N ALA A 108 24.96 7.25 10.30
CA ALA A 108 26.19 7.23 9.51
C ALA A 108 26.56 5.83 8.95
N LYS A 109 25.90 4.77 9.44
CA LYS A 109 26.02 3.39 8.92
C LYS A 109 25.05 3.13 7.77
N VAL A 110 24.01 3.95 7.59
CA VAL A 110 23.02 3.83 6.52
C VAL A 110 23.50 4.61 5.30
N ARG A 111 24.31 3.95 4.46
CA ARG A 111 24.91 4.54 3.26
C ARG A 111 25.24 3.46 2.24
N GLY A 112 25.18 3.82 0.96
CA GLY A 112 25.39 2.87 -0.13
C GLY A 112 24.24 1.88 -0.27
N GLN A 113 24.52 0.75 -0.94
CA GLN A 113 23.61 -0.38 -1.03
C GLN A 113 23.72 -1.23 0.24
N LEU A 114 22.57 -1.63 0.78
CA LEU A 114 22.48 -2.42 2.01
C LEU A 114 21.38 -3.46 1.84
N GLU A 115 21.65 -4.68 2.31
CA GLU A 115 20.60 -5.66 2.51
C GLU A 115 19.70 -5.23 3.68
N ASN A 116 18.42 -5.62 3.62
CA ASN A 116 17.47 -5.26 4.68
C ASN A 116 17.86 -5.84 6.05
N SER A 117 18.61 -6.94 6.08
CA SER A 117 19.16 -7.58 7.27
C SER A 117 20.30 -6.77 7.90
N ASP A 118 21.12 -6.10 7.10
CA ASP A 118 22.15 -5.17 7.60
C ASP A 118 21.50 -3.94 8.24
N LEU A 119 20.43 -3.42 7.63
CA LEU A 119 19.65 -2.33 8.21
C LEU A 119 19.06 -2.72 9.57
N PHE A 120 18.51 -3.93 9.69
CA PHE A 120 18.03 -4.45 10.97
C PHE A 120 19.14 -4.42 12.03
N ARG A 121 20.37 -4.81 11.65
CA ARG A 121 21.50 -4.78 12.57
C ARG A 121 21.87 -3.36 13.00
N VAL A 122 21.87 -2.40 12.07
CA VAL A 122 22.10 -0.98 12.40
C VAL A 122 21.08 -0.49 13.44
N MET A 123 19.80 -0.83 13.27
CA MET A 123 18.74 -0.48 14.22
C MET A 123 18.95 -1.15 15.58
N ALA A 124 19.25 -2.46 15.60
CA ALA A 124 19.48 -3.20 16.83
C ALA A 124 20.69 -2.68 17.63
N GLU A 125 21.77 -2.29 16.94
CA GLU A 125 22.95 -1.69 17.56
C GLU A 125 22.66 -0.29 18.11
N ALA A 126 21.93 0.54 17.37
CA ALA A 126 21.53 1.88 17.82
C ALA A 126 20.64 1.82 19.08
N LEU A 127 19.83 0.76 19.21
CA LEU A 127 18.98 0.48 20.36
C LEU A 127 19.67 -0.32 21.47
N ALA A 128 20.96 -0.65 21.32
CA ALA A 128 21.73 -1.46 22.26
C ALA A 128 21.06 -2.81 22.63
N LEU A 129 20.40 -3.47 21.67
CA LEU A 129 19.68 -4.73 21.91
C LEU A 129 20.59 -5.97 21.98
N GLY A 130 21.88 -5.82 21.69
CA GLY A 130 22.87 -6.88 21.82
C GLY A 130 23.19 -7.16 23.29
N LYS A 131 23.61 -8.39 23.60
CA LYS A 131 24.23 -8.67 24.91
C LYS A 131 25.44 -7.76 25.11
N ALA A 132 25.59 -7.21 26.31
CA ALA A 132 26.83 -6.54 26.70
C ALA A 132 28.01 -7.46 26.38
N ALA A 133 29.01 -6.92 25.68
CA ALA A 133 30.27 -7.62 25.47
C ALA A 133 30.82 -8.03 26.85
N LYS A 134 31.20 -9.30 26.99
CA LYS A 134 31.94 -9.77 28.16
C LYS A 134 33.37 -9.24 28.12
#